data_AF-A0A9D8J6E9-F1
#
_entry.id   AF-A0A9D8J6E9-F1
#
_cell.length_a   1.000
_cell.length_b   1.000
_cell.length_c   1.000
_cell.angle_alpha   90.00
_cell.angle_beta   90.00
_cell.angle_gamma   90.00
#
_symmetry.space_group_name_H-M   'P 1'
#
loop_
_entity.id
_entity.type
_entity.pdbx_description
1 polymer ?
#
loop_
_entity_poly.entity_id
_entity_poly.type
_entity_poly.pdbx_seq_one_letter_code
_entity_poly.pdbx_strand_id
1 'polypeptide(L)' 'VDVHVSRLRQEVDRSEEHPLIHTVRGVGYSLRALT' A
#
# COMPACT_ATOMS: atom_id res chain seq x y z
N VAL A 1 -0.89 12.98 -2.88
CA VAL A 1 -0.44 11.78 -2.15
C VAL A 1 -0.99 10.52 -2.79
N ASP A 2 -2.30 10.41 -2.97
CA ASP A 2 -2.99 9.22 -3.48
C ASP A 2 -2.47 8.72 -4.84
N VAL A 3 -2.16 9.64 -5.77
CA VAL A 3 -1.54 9.28 -7.06
C VAL A 3 -0.17 8.62 -6.85
N HIS A 4 0.66 9.15 -5.95
CA HIS A 4 1.97 8.58 -5.66
C HIS A 4 1.86 7.25 -4.92
N VAL A 5 0.90 7.11 -4.00
CA VAL A 5 0.64 5.84 -3.30
C VAL A 5 0.10 4.78 -4.26
N SER A 6 -0.74 5.17 -5.22
CA SER A 6 -1.23 4.27 -6.27
C SER A 6 -0.10 3.76 -7.15
N ARG A 7 0.83 4.64 -7.57
CA ARG A 7 2.03 4.24 -8.31
C ARG A 7 2.93 3.32 -7.47
N LEU A 8 3.12 3.66 -6.19
CA LEU A 8 3.94 2.85 -5.29
C LEU A 8 3.35 1.44 -5.14
N ARG A 9 2.03 1.30 -4.92
CA ARG A 9 1.34 0.00 -4.87
C ARG A 9 1.56 -0.82 -6.13
N GLN A 10 1.49 -0.20 -7.31
CA GLN A 10 1.72 -0.91 -8.57
C GLN A 10 3.13 -1.50 -8.66
N GLU A 11 4.13 -0.87 -8.06
CA GLU A 11 5.50 -1.35 -8.10
C GLU A 11 5.81 -2.35 -6.98
N VAL A 12 5.31 -2.12 -5.76
CA VAL A 12 5.66 -2.94 -4.59
C VAL A 12 4.70 -4.09 -4.34
N ASP A 13 3.40 -3.95 -4.62
CA ASP A 13 2.41 -5.00 -4.31
C ASP A 13 2.21 -5.98 -5.49
N ARG A 14 2.78 -5.72 -6.67
CA ARG A 14 2.59 -6.58 -7.86
C ARG A 14 3.25 -7.95 -7.71
N SER A 15 4.35 -8.02 -6.97
CA SER A 15 5.18 -9.23 -6.83
C SER A 15 4.99 -9.93 -5.49
N GLU A 16 4.25 -9.31 -4.57
CA GLU A 16 4.09 -9.77 -3.20
C GLU A 16 2.76 -10.52 -3.06
N GLU A 17 2.77 -11.67 -2.38
CA GLU A 17 1.53 -12.43 -2.09
C GLU A 17 0.55 -11.63 -1.23
N HIS A 18 1.06 -10.68 -0.44
CA HIS A 18 0.27 -9.86 0.49
C HIS A 18 0.52 -8.37 0.24
N PRO A 19 -0.53 -7.53 0.07
CA PRO A 19 -0.36 -6.10 -0.09
C PRO A 19 0.33 -5.48 1.13
N LEU A 20 1.35 -4.66 0.90
CA LEU A 20 2.11 -3.99 1.95
C LEU A 20 1.50 -2.65 2.35
N ILE A 21 0.86 -1.95 1.40
CA ILE A 21 0.31 -0.61 1.63
C ILE A 21 -1.19 -0.67 1.91
N HIS A 22 -1.57 -0.33 3.12
CA HIS A 22 -2.96 -0.35 3.59
C HIS A 22 -3.51 1.06 3.77
N THR A 23 -4.75 1.30 3.35
CA THR A 23 -5.41 2.60 3.56
C THR A 23 -6.10 2.62 4.93
N VAL A 24 -5.78 3.61 5.76
CA VAL A 24 -6.47 3.91 7.02
C VAL A 24 -7.37 5.13 6.78
N ARG A 25 -8.69 4.89 6.66
CA ARG A 25 -9.65 5.94 6.32
C ARG A 25 -9.60 7.10 7.31
N GLY A 26 -9.52 8.33 6.78
CA GLY A 26 -9.42 9.55 7.59
C GLY A 26 -8.06 9.81 8.24
N VAL A 27 -7.06 8.93 8.02
CA VAL A 27 -5.73 9.03 8.65
C VAL A 27 -4.62 9.05 7.60
N GLY A 28 -4.65 8.11 6.64
CA GLY A 28 -3.62 8.00 5.61
C GLY A 28 -3.32 6.56 5.23
N TYR A 29 -2.03 6.20 5.21
CA TYR A 29 -1.56 4.89 4.76
C TYR A 29 -0.65 4.25 5.80
N SER A 30 -0.64 2.92 5.86
CA SER A 30 0.21 2.11 6.74
C SER A 30 0.96 1.07 5.91
N LEU A 31 2.24 0.85 6.24
CA LEU A 31 3.07 -0.18 5.64
C LEU A 31 3.18 -1.37 6.60
N ARG A 32 2.59 -2.51 6.24
CA ARG A 32 2.68 -3.75 7.03
C ARG A 32 2.42 -4.98 6.16
N ALA A 33 3.15 -6.05 6.42
CA ALA A 33 2.77 -7.38 5.96
C ALA A 33 1.63 -7.92 6.84
N LEU A 34 0.63 -8.55 6.22
CA LEU A 34 -0.31 -9.41 6.95
C LEU A 34 0.36 -10.78 7.06
N THR A 35 1.16 -10.96 8.12
CA THR A 35 1.67 -12.27 8.57
C THR A 35 0.54 -13.17 9.02
#